data_AF-A0AAU5FG44-F1
#
_entry.id   AF-A0AAU5FG44-F1
#
_cell.length_a   1.000
_cell.length_b   1.000
_cell.length_c   1.000
_cell.angle_alpha   90.00
_cell.angle_beta   90.00
_cell.angle_gamma   90.00
#
_symmetry.space_group_name_H-M   'P 1'
#
loop_
_entity.id
_entity.type
_entity.pdbx_description
1 polymer ?
#
loop_
_entity_poly.entity_id
_entity_poly.type
_entity_poly.pdbx_seq_one_letter_code
_entity_poly.pdbx_strand_id
1 'polypeptide(L)'
;MKRASAADASAGRRRRRGFWSDRELRLVERLAALHHQLDALHQERAALISYVARLHGGDVTAERTGWSLVHVHTAAGRLSWRVAPDDWHLFAGLGEGPAAPADCAPPHLRTAETNTRLSFLHLHRRPNMSTAKRG
;
A
#
# COMPACT_ATOMS: atom_id res chain seq x y z
N MET A 1 -2.48 20.75 -54.03
CA MET A 1 -2.30 19.61 -53.10
C MET A 1 -1.14 19.91 -52.15
N LYS A 2 -1.41 20.32 -50.90
CA LYS A 2 -0.36 20.56 -49.89
C LYS A 2 0.00 19.23 -49.21
N ARG A 3 1.25 18.78 -49.38
CA ARG A 3 1.78 17.61 -48.66
C ARG A 3 1.98 18.01 -47.20
N ALA A 4 1.18 17.42 -46.30
CA ALA A 4 1.48 17.49 -44.87
C ALA A 4 2.83 16.82 -44.64
N SER A 5 3.77 17.55 -44.03
CA SER A 5 5.13 17.10 -43.79
C SER A 5 5.12 15.88 -42.86
N ALA A 6 5.96 14.89 -43.16
CA ALA A 6 6.21 13.75 -42.27
C ALA A 6 6.61 14.21 -40.86
N ALA A 7 7.22 15.40 -40.74
CA ALA A 7 7.58 16.03 -39.47
C ALA A 7 6.36 16.35 -38.58
N ASP A 8 5.25 16.82 -39.16
CA ASP A 8 4.00 17.13 -38.43
C ASP A 8 3.32 15.86 -37.92
N ALA A 9 3.36 14.78 -38.71
CA ALA A 9 2.82 13.47 -38.32
C ALA A 9 3.67 12.80 -37.22
N SER A 10 4.98 13.05 -37.17
CA SER A 10 5.85 12.61 -36.07
C SER A 10 5.74 13.51 -34.83
N ALA A 11 5.49 14.82 -34.98
CA ALA A 11 5.22 15.74 -33.87
C ALA A 11 3.88 15.40 -33.18
N GLY A 12 2.83 15.07 -33.95
CA GLY A 12 1.54 14.60 -33.42
C GLY A 12 1.63 13.25 -32.69
N ARG A 13 2.50 12.34 -33.16
CA ARG A 13 2.76 11.05 -32.47
C ARG A 13 3.62 11.19 -31.21
N ARG A 14 4.60 12.11 -31.20
CA ARG A 14 5.39 12.42 -29.99
C ARG A 14 4.54 13.09 -28.90
N ARG A 15 3.59 13.96 -29.26
CA ARG A 15 2.69 14.63 -28.30
C ARG A 15 1.71 13.71 -27.59
N ARG A 16 1.40 12.52 -28.13
CA ARG A 16 0.50 11.54 -27.50
C ARG A 16 1.16 10.62 -26.46
N ARG A 17 2.48 10.64 -26.31
CA ARG A 17 3.21 9.70 -25.43
C ARG A 17 3.42 10.17 -23.98
N GLY A 18 2.83 11.30 -23.59
CA GLY A 18 3.11 11.94 -22.30
C GLY A 18 1.95 12.02 -21.31
N PHE A 19 0.75 11.54 -21.63
CA PHE A 19 -0.44 11.83 -20.81
C PHE A 19 -1.22 10.59 -20.43
N TRP A 20 -1.83 10.62 -19.24
CA TRP A 20 -2.80 9.62 -18.80
C TRP A 20 -4.13 9.85 -19.53
N SER A 21 -4.71 8.75 -20.00
CA SER A 21 -6.10 8.72 -20.46
C SER A 21 -7.06 8.62 -19.27
N ASP A 22 -8.31 9.09 -19.45
CA ASP A 22 -9.35 8.99 -18.42
C ASP A 22 -9.59 7.55 -17.95
N ARG A 23 -9.37 6.57 -18.85
CA ARG A 23 -9.46 5.15 -18.50
C ARG A 23 -8.35 4.74 -17.53
N GLU A 24 -7.12 5.15 -17.77
CA GLU A 24 -6.00 4.82 -16.91
C GLU A 24 -6.13 5.50 -15.54
N LEU A 25 -6.61 6.75 -15.48
CA LEU A 25 -6.91 7.41 -14.20
C LEU A 25 -7.94 6.63 -13.37
N ARG A 26 -9.05 6.20 -13.99
CA ARG A 26 -10.08 5.39 -13.31
C ARG A 26 -9.50 4.08 -12.78
N LEU A 27 -8.56 3.46 -13.50
CA LEU A 27 -7.88 2.25 -13.04
C LEU A 27 -6.99 2.53 -11.83
N VAL A 28 -6.26 3.64 -11.82
CA VAL A 28 -5.44 4.07 -10.68
C VAL A 28 -6.32 4.35 -9.46
N GLU A 29 -7.44 5.07 -9.65
CA GLU A 29 -8.41 5.32 -8.58
C GLU A 29 -9.02 4.03 -8.03
N ARG A 30 -9.37 3.09 -8.92
CA ARG A 30 -9.88 1.77 -8.50
C ARG A 30 -8.83 0.98 -7.72
N LEU A 31 -7.57 1.03 -8.14
CA LEU A 31 -6.48 0.35 -7.45
C LEU A 31 -6.21 0.95 -6.07
N ALA A 32 -6.26 2.28 -5.94
CA ALA A 32 -6.16 2.97 -4.66
C ALA A 32 -7.30 2.56 -3.71
N ALA A 33 -8.55 2.53 -4.22
CA ALA A 33 -9.70 2.09 -3.45
C ALA A 33 -9.58 0.62 -2.97
N LEU A 34 -9.11 -0.28 -3.84
CA LEU A 34 -8.87 -1.69 -3.46
C LEU A 34 -7.77 -1.83 -2.41
N HIS A 35 -6.70 -1.05 -2.52
CA HIS A 35 -5.63 -1.05 -1.53
C HIS A 35 -6.16 -0.64 -0.16
N HIS A 36 -6.99 0.39 -0.12
CA HIS A 36 -7.67 0.82 1.10
C HIS A 36 -8.58 -0.23 1.72
N GLN A 37 -9.35 -0.96 0.89
CA GLN A 37 -10.18 -2.04 1.38
C GLN A 37 -9.33 -3.18 1.96
N LEU A 38 -8.20 -3.48 1.34
CA LEU A 38 -7.25 -4.48 1.87
C LEU A 38 -6.62 -4.01 3.19
N ASP A 39 -6.27 -2.75 3.32
CA ASP A 39 -5.72 -2.17 4.55
C ASP A 39 -6.73 -2.27 5.70
N ALA A 40 -8.01 -1.94 5.45
CA ALA A 40 -9.07 -2.07 6.45
C ALA A 40 -9.24 -3.53 6.91
N LEU A 41 -9.24 -4.49 5.97
CA LEU A 41 -9.33 -5.92 6.30
C LEU A 41 -8.09 -6.42 7.06
N HIS A 42 -6.90 -5.89 6.74
CA HIS A 42 -5.69 -6.20 7.48
C HIS A 42 -5.75 -5.70 8.92
N GLN A 43 -6.27 -4.49 9.13
CA GLN A 43 -6.47 -3.92 10.45
C GLN A 43 -7.49 -4.71 11.27
N GLU A 44 -8.64 -5.10 10.69
CA GLU A 44 -9.63 -5.95 11.36
C GLU A 44 -9.05 -7.31 11.75
N ARG A 45 -8.29 -7.93 10.84
CA ARG A 45 -7.60 -9.20 11.12
C ARG A 45 -6.59 -9.03 12.25
N ALA A 46 -5.80 -7.95 12.24
CA ALA A 46 -4.83 -7.67 13.29
C ALA A 46 -5.51 -7.48 14.65
N ALA A 47 -6.65 -6.78 14.70
CA ALA A 47 -7.44 -6.64 15.92
C ALA A 47 -7.91 -7.99 16.48
N LEU A 48 -8.42 -8.89 15.61
CA LEU A 48 -8.82 -10.24 16.01
C LEU A 48 -7.64 -11.06 16.53
N ILE A 49 -6.49 -11.02 15.85
CA ILE A 49 -5.29 -11.73 16.31
C ILE A 49 -4.85 -11.19 17.68
N SER A 50 -4.88 -9.87 17.90
CA SER A 50 -4.52 -9.26 19.18
C SER A 50 -5.42 -9.73 20.33
N TYR A 51 -6.72 -9.86 20.06
CA TYR A 51 -7.69 -10.39 21.01
C TYR A 51 -7.37 -11.85 21.39
N VAL A 52 -7.16 -12.71 20.38
CA VAL A 52 -6.82 -14.12 20.59
C VAL A 52 -5.47 -14.27 21.31
N ALA A 53 -4.48 -13.44 20.99
CA ALA A 53 -3.18 -13.43 21.65
C ALA A 53 -3.26 -13.08 23.14
N ARG A 54 -4.11 -12.11 23.51
CA ARG A 54 -4.35 -11.77 24.92
C ARG A 54 -5.07 -12.87 25.68
N LEU A 55 -5.96 -13.61 25.00
CA LEU A 55 -6.72 -14.70 25.62
C LEU A 55 -5.86 -15.94 25.89
N HIS A 56 -4.96 -16.28 24.98
CA HIS A 56 -4.21 -17.54 25.02
C HIS A 56 -2.73 -17.39 25.42
N GLY A 57 -2.23 -16.17 25.55
CA GLY A 57 -0.81 -15.91 25.72
C GLY A 57 -0.11 -15.92 24.36
N GLY A 58 0.34 -14.74 23.94
CA GLY A 58 1.06 -14.56 22.69
C GLY A 58 2.29 -13.70 22.88
N ASP A 59 3.24 -13.86 21.96
CA ASP A 59 4.45 -13.06 21.87
C ASP A 59 4.55 -12.43 20.47
N VAL A 60 5.38 -11.39 20.37
CA VAL A 60 5.64 -10.69 19.13
C VAL A 60 7.14 -10.74 18.85
N THR A 61 7.48 -10.99 17.59
CA THR A 61 8.85 -10.91 17.08
C THR A 61 8.88 -9.95 15.89
N ALA A 62 9.80 -8.99 15.92
CA ALA A 62 10.01 -8.08 14.80
C ALA A 62 10.76 -8.79 13.66
N GLU A 63 10.23 -8.75 12.42
CA GLU A 63 10.97 -9.23 11.25
C GLU A 63 11.75 -8.09 10.57
N ARG A 64 12.86 -8.43 9.90
CA ARG A 64 13.70 -7.49 9.13
C ARG A 64 12.96 -6.84 7.95
N THR A 65 11.82 -7.38 7.56
CA THR A 65 10.98 -6.90 6.45
C THR A 65 10.13 -5.68 6.84
N GLY A 66 10.15 -5.29 8.12
CA GLY A 66 9.27 -4.28 8.69
C GLY A 66 7.90 -4.82 9.11
N TRP A 67 7.61 -6.09 8.80
CA TRP A 67 6.42 -6.77 9.31
C TRP A 67 6.72 -7.41 10.66
N SER A 68 5.71 -7.52 11.51
CA SER A 68 5.83 -8.22 12.80
C SER A 68 5.22 -9.60 12.71
N LEU A 69 5.87 -10.60 13.30
CA LEU A 69 5.36 -11.96 13.41
C LEU A 69 4.82 -12.16 14.83
N VAL A 70 3.51 -12.39 14.94
CA VAL A 70 2.83 -12.63 16.20
C VAL A 70 2.63 -14.13 16.35
N HIS A 71 3.05 -14.69 17.49
CA HIS A 71 2.75 -16.07 17.84
C HIS A 71 1.71 -16.12 18.94
N VAL A 72 0.79 -17.09 18.85
CA VAL A 72 -0.17 -17.38 19.90
C VAL A 72 -0.03 -18.84 20.31
N HIS A 73 0.11 -19.07 21.61
CA HIS A 73 0.24 -20.40 22.19
C HIS A 73 -1.12 -20.93 22.57
N THR A 74 -1.60 -21.93 21.84
CA THR A 74 -2.85 -22.61 22.13
C THR A 74 -2.58 -24.02 22.66
N ALA A 75 -3.60 -24.68 23.21
CA ALA A 75 -3.50 -26.09 23.60
C ALA A 75 -3.17 -27.02 22.41
N ALA A 76 -3.47 -26.60 21.18
CA ALA A 76 -3.17 -27.34 19.95
C ALA A 76 -1.77 -27.03 19.39
N GLY A 77 -1.00 -26.17 20.06
CA GLY A 77 0.32 -25.72 19.63
C GLY A 77 0.37 -24.24 19.27
N ARG A 78 1.37 -23.87 18.46
CA ARG A 78 1.70 -22.47 18.13
C ARG A 78 1.10 -22.05 16.78
N LEU A 79 0.29 -21.00 16.79
CA LEU A 79 -0.20 -20.34 15.58
C LEU A 79 0.59 -19.05 15.35
N SER A 80 0.85 -18.69 14.09
CA SER A 80 1.69 -17.54 13.75
C SER A 80 1.10 -16.73 12.61
N TRP A 81 1.14 -15.40 12.73
CA TRP A 81 0.63 -14.49 11.70
C TRP A 81 1.57 -13.31 11.49
N ARG A 82 1.65 -12.84 10.24
CA ARG A 82 2.31 -11.58 9.91
C ARG A 82 1.35 -10.41 10.03
N VAL A 83 1.82 -9.35 10.66
CA VAL A 83 1.08 -8.11 10.94
C VAL A 83 1.85 -6.95 10.33
N ALA A 84 1.11 -6.04 9.70
CA ALA A 84 1.70 -4.84 9.12
C ALA A 84 2.27 -3.93 10.21
N PRO A 85 3.36 -3.19 9.93
CA PRO A 85 3.95 -2.27 10.91
C PRO A 85 2.96 -1.24 11.45
N ASP A 86 1.98 -0.80 10.65
CA ASP A 86 0.97 0.18 11.08
C ASP A 86 0.09 -0.33 12.23
N ASP A 87 -0.13 -1.65 12.30
CA ASP A 87 -1.00 -2.31 13.28
C ASP A 87 -0.24 -2.78 14.54
N TRP A 88 1.09 -2.54 14.63
CA TRP A 88 1.93 -3.06 15.72
C TRP A 88 1.41 -2.66 17.11
N HIS A 89 0.86 -1.46 17.22
CA HIS A 89 0.36 -0.86 18.45
C HIS A 89 -0.77 -1.68 19.11
N LEU A 90 -1.51 -2.50 18.34
CA LEU A 90 -2.55 -3.39 18.87
C LEU A 90 -1.97 -4.50 19.76
N PHE A 91 -0.71 -4.84 19.54
CA PHE A 91 0.01 -5.92 20.22
C PHE A 91 0.89 -5.41 21.38
N ALA A 92 0.82 -4.11 21.69
CA ALA A 92 1.50 -3.53 22.84
C ALA A 92 1.09 -4.25 24.13
N GLY A 93 2.08 -4.60 24.96
CA GLY A 93 1.88 -5.32 26.21
C GLY A 93 1.84 -6.85 26.09
N LEU A 94 1.93 -7.41 24.87
CA LEU A 94 2.32 -8.80 24.71
C LEU A 94 3.81 -8.96 24.97
N GLY A 95 4.23 -10.15 25.40
CA GLY A 95 5.64 -10.43 25.66
C GLY A 95 6.47 -10.23 24.39
N GLU A 96 7.59 -9.52 24.49
CA GLU A 96 8.59 -9.55 23.42
C GLU A 96 9.25 -10.92 23.45
N GLY A 97 9.09 -11.67 22.35
CA GLY A 97 9.95 -12.83 22.09
C GLY A 97 11.40 -12.34 21.94
N PRO A 98 12.41 -13.25 21.88
CA PRO A 98 13.80 -12.85 21.71
C PRO A 98 13.96 -11.90 20.50
N ALA A 99 14.20 -10.62 20.80
CA ALA A 99 14.09 -9.52 19.87
C ALA A 99 15.32 -9.44 18.94
N ALA A 100 15.08 -9.18 17.66
CA ALA A 100 16.09 -8.58 16.78
C ALA A 100 16.18 -7.07 17.09
N PRO A 101 17.34 -6.41 16.87
CA PRO A 101 17.66 -5.13 17.49
C PRO A 101 16.70 -4.00 17.11
N ALA A 102 16.41 -3.19 18.12
CA ALA A 102 15.55 -2.03 18.11
C ALA A 102 16.06 -0.95 17.13
N ASP A 103 15.34 -0.73 16.05
CA ASP A 103 15.34 0.53 15.28
C ASP A 103 14.19 0.50 14.25
N CYS A 104 12.95 0.62 14.73
CA CYS A 104 11.79 0.84 13.87
C CYS A 104 10.86 1.86 14.53
N ALA A 105 11.25 3.14 14.45
CA ALA A 105 10.35 4.25 14.72
C ALA A 105 9.23 4.28 13.65
N PRO A 106 7.96 4.56 14.00
CA PRO A 106 6.85 4.44 13.07
C PRO A 106 6.73 5.70 12.19
N PRO A 107 6.65 5.59 10.84
CA PRO A 107 6.20 6.69 10.01
C PRO A 107 4.68 6.64 9.89
N HIS A 108 4.03 7.62 10.51
CA HIS A 108 2.78 8.28 10.08
C HIS A 108 1.63 7.39 9.58
N LEU A 109 0.66 7.17 10.47
CA LEU A 109 -0.74 6.83 10.18
C LEU A 109 -1.36 7.91 9.28
N ARG A 110 -1.52 7.61 7.98
CA ARG A 110 -2.37 8.25 6.94
C ARG A 110 -1.83 8.07 5.52
N THR A 111 -0.78 7.27 5.32
CA THR A 111 0.04 7.37 4.11
C THR A 111 -0.19 6.28 3.06
N ALA A 112 -0.90 5.18 3.29
CA ALA A 112 -0.93 4.05 2.34
C ALA A 112 -1.68 4.33 1.02
N GLU A 113 -2.89 4.91 1.07
CA GLU A 113 -3.63 5.29 -0.15
C GLU A 113 -2.95 6.44 -0.88
N THR A 114 -2.49 7.44 -0.11
CA THR A 114 -1.78 8.57 -0.67
C THR A 114 -0.45 8.12 -1.27
N ASN A 115 0.28 7.19 -0.65
CA ASN A 115 1.51 6.62 -1.20
C ASN A 115 1.25 5.74 -2.40
N THR A 116 0.20 4.90 -2.43
CA THR A 116 -0.03 4.04 -3.61
C THR A 116 -0.40 4.89 -4.82
N ARG A 117 -1.33 5.83 -4.65
CA ARG A 117 -1.72 6.75 -5.74
C ARG A 117 -0.57 7.68 -6.14
N LEU A 118 0.09 8.34 -5.18
CA LEU A 118 1.20 9.25 -5.47
C LEU A 118 2.43 8.51 -5.99
N SER A 119 2.76 7.32 -5.49
CA SER A 119 3.87 6.51 -6.01
C SER A 119 3.57 6.00 -7.41
N PHE A 120 2.35 5.55 -7.69
CA PHE A 120 2.00 5.13 -9.05
C PHE A 120 2.06 6.31 -10.04
N LEU A 121 1.55 7.48 -9.66
CA LEU A 121 1.66 8.69 -10.47
C LEU A 121 3.12 9.19 -10.59
N HIS A 122 3.92 9.08 -9.53
CA HIS A 122 5.31 9.52 -9.49
C HIS A 122 6.26 8.58 -10.25
N LEU A 123 6.07 7.27 -10.15
CA LEU A 123 6.88 6.26 -10.86
C LEU A 123 6.65 6.32 -12.38
N HIS A 124 5.47 6.80 -12.81
CA HIS A 124 5.09 6.83 -14.21
C HIS A 124 5.04 8.25 -14.82
N ARG A 125 5.52 9.29 -14.10
CA ARG A 125 5.68 10.72 -14.49
C ARG A 125 5.02 11.13 -15.81
N ARG A 126 3.69 11.01 -15.90
CA ARG A 126 2.90 11.51 -17.03
C ARG A 126 1.92 12.56 -16.51
N PRO A 127 1.94 13.79 -17.05
CA PRO A 127 0.90 14.77 -16.74
C PRO A 127 -0.49 14.28 -17.12
N ASN A 128 -1.52 14.77 -16.42
CA ASN A 128 -2.92 14.44 -16.72
C ASN A 128 -3.47 15.39 -17.81
N MET A 129 -4.31 14.92 -18.74
CA MET A 129 -5.05 15.81 -19.64
C MET A 129 -6.43 16.10 -19.04
N SER A 130 -6.68 17.38 -18.70
CA SER A 130 -8.06 17.82 -18.51
C SER A 130 -8.78 17.76 -19.87
N THR A 131 -9.73 16.85 -20.03
CA THR A 131 -10.63 16.81 -21.19
C THR A 131 -11.67 17.92 -21.10
N ALA A 132 -11.23 19.17 -20.91
CA ALA A 132 -12.11 20.34 -20.85
C ALA A 132 -11.69 21.36 -21.91
N LYS A 133 -12.40 21.28 -23.04
CA LYS A 133 -12.72 22.30 -24.07
C LYS A 133 -12.68 21.68 -25.46
N ARG A 134 -13.82 21.16 -25.90
CA ARG A 134 -14.25 21.30 -27.28
C ARG A 134 -15.30 22.42 -27.27
N GLY A 135 -14.85 23.63 -27.59
CA GLY A 135 -15.75 24.65 -28.14
C GLY A 135 -16.04 24.32 -29.59
#